data_AF-A0A959FG07-F1
#
_entry.id   AF-A0A959FG07-F1
#
_cell.length_a   1.000
_cell.length_b   1.000
_cell.length_c   1.000
_cell.angle_alpha   90.00
_cell.angle_beta   90.00
_cell.angle_gamma   90.00
#
_symmetry.space_group_name_H-M   'P 1'
#
loop_
_entity.id
_entity.type
_entity.pdbx_description
1 polymer ?
#
loop_
_entity_poly.entity_id
_entity_poly.type
_entity_poly.pdbx_seq_one_letter_code
_entity_poly.pdbx_strand_id
1 'polypeptide(L)'
;MKNIPMYLRYTTVLVLWLLASSLNAQVQKAFKLLDEAKYEAALPLLRSAVQDRSDRVFGHYGLARLFASADYSGYQLDSAYANIQAAEAAIKVLNYKERNKIYKDLSNSEIRKQRTYILKMALETAEQENTLAAYQHFVDHYPDAGSRYLNQALTGRNQLAYRTARETDTEAAYAALLTQYGDDLKALNRAWYDAAQKLHFERYIKQHGWSSFPAFAEQYPDNIYVRDSLFDDFKTLWAGPVSGFAGYISAYPEAPFIGFALDSLGSRLSARSDTLLSRMFIQQYSEHPAWPEVYGRWYEDQKTAFRGITDLEKYKTKHSDFPYPERWEADQDLLLDRSFEKLEAGKPLGAFRLFIDKYPHYSRIDSVWMRYYTTFKMQLPGSENLERFMKVHPEFPFPDVIAADRDAFQAEAEKAQWAALQSGEGTADLFRFTKQNKKSPYWQPAVDLLAERLLTEGQTNTINGFLRDHPQHAKR
;
A
#
# COMPACT_ATOMS: atom_id res chain seq x y z
N MET A 1 103.54 -23.01 40.65
CA MET A 1 102.06 -23.07 40.61
C MET A 1 101.57 -23.78 41.86
N LYS A 2 100.83 -23.09 42.74
CA LYS A 2 100.41 -23.60 44.05
C LYS A 2 99.36 -24.71 43.90
N ASN A 3 99.58 -25.83 44.58
CA ASN A 3 98.65 -26.97 44.66
C ASN A 3 97.32 -26.52 45.25
N ILE A 4 96.30 -26.42 44.41
CA ILE A 4 94.92 -26.19 44.86
C ILE A 4 94.46 -27.47 45.59
N PRO A 5 93.99 -27.39 46.84
CA PRO A 5 93.58 -28.54 47.61
C PRO A 5 92.47 -29.34 46.91
N MET A 6 92.56 -30.68 46.97
CA MET A 6 91.67 -31.59 46.25
C MET A 6 90.19 -31.42 46.63
N TYR A 7 89.89 -31.06 47.88
CA TYR A 7 88.52 -30.76 48.33
C TYR A 7 87.93 -29.51 47.66
N LEU A 8 88.77 -28.54 47.29
CA LEU A 8 88.35 -27.32 46.59
C LEU A 8 87.88 -27.60 45.16
N ARG A 9 88.39 -28.69 44.54
CA ARG A 9 87.97 -29.18 43.21
C ARG A 9 86.63 -29.93 43.28
N TYR A 10 86.36 -30.67 44.36
CA TYR A 10 85.08 -31.35 44.54
C TYR A 10 83.95 -30.40 44.97
N THR A 11 84.24 -29.36 45.77
CA THR A 11 83.25 -28.34 46.13
C THR A 11 82.87 -27.44 44.94
N THR A 12 83.80 -27.12 44.05
CA THR A 12 83.48 -26.36 42.82
C THR A 12 82.62 -27.18 41.86
N VAL A 13 82.85 -28.49 41.73
CA VAL A 13 82.01 -29.37 40.90
C VAL A 13 80.62 -29.56 41.49
N LEU A 14 80.47 -29.60 42.83
CA LEU A 14 79.15 -29.71 43.50
C LEU A 14 78.31 -28.42 43.35
N VAL A 15 78.93 -27.25 43.45
CA VAL A 15 78.27 -25.94 43.25
C VAL A 15 77.89 -25.71 41.78
N LEU A 16 78.69 -26.21 40.83
CA LEU A 16 78.38 -26.16 39.39
C LEU A 16 77.29 -27.17 38.98
N TRP A 17 77.08 -28.25 39.73
CA TRP A 17 76.03 -29.24 39.45
C TRP A 17 74.64 -28.81 39.98
N LEU A 18 74.60 -28.03 41.06
CA LEU A 18 73.36 -27.43 41.59
C LEU A 18 72.77 -26.30 40.72
N LEU A 19 73.54 -25.78 39.75
CA LEU A 19 73.10 -24.70 38.85
C LEU A 19 72.44 -25.19 37.55
N ALA A 20 72.39 -26.51 37.30
CA ALA A 20 72.00 -27.03 35.97
C ALA A 20 70.53 -27.44 35.83
N SER A 21 69.71 -27.43 36.90
CA SER A 21 68.43 -28.15 36.86
C SER A 21 67.31 -27.52 37.69
N SER A 22 66.87 -26.32 37.32
CA SER A 22 65.50 -25.86 37.61
C SER A 22 65.19 -24.69 36.69
N LEU A 23 63.91 -24.37 36.49
CA LEU A 23 63.51 -23.00 36.13
C LEU A 23 64.36 -22.02 36.96
N ASN A 24 64.72 -20.89 36.36
CA ASN A 24 65.28 -19.78 37.12
C ASN A 24 64.36 -19.52 38.31
N ALA A 25 64.91 -19.50 39.53
CA ALA A 25 64.13 -19.39 40.78
C ALA A 25 63.15 -18.20 40.76
N GLN A 26 63.45 -17.18 39.94
CA GLN A 26 62.58 -16.03 39.68
C GLN A 26 61.27 -16.41 38.97
N VAL A 27 61.31 -17.30 37.98
CA VAL A 27 60.13 -17.75 37.23
C VAL A 27 59.22 -18.62 38.10
N GLN A 28 59.79 -19.55 38.87
CA GLN A 28 59.02 -20.35 39.83
C GLN A 28 58.35 -19.48 40.89
N LYS A 29 59.08 -18.49 41.41
CA LYS A 29 58.54 -17.49 42.33
C LYS A 29 57.40 -16.70 41.69
N ALA A 30 57.55 -16.30 40.43
CA ALA A 30 56.50 -15.58 39.71
C ALA A 30 55.21 -16.40 39.57
N PHE A 31 55.29 -17.68 39.18
CA PHE A 31 54.11 -18.54 39.10
C PHE A 31 53.48 -18.80 40.47
N LYS A 32 54.28 -19.03 41.52
CA LYS A 32 53.74 -19.14 42.89
C LYS A 32 52.97 -17.88 43.30
N LEU A 33 53.48 -16.71 42.95
CA LEU A 33 52.79 -15.44 43.22
C LEU A 33 51.50 -15.32 42.40
N LEU A 34 51.46 -15.79 41.14
CA LEU A 34 50.22 -15.86 40.35
C LEU A 34 49.19 -16.78 40.99
N ASP A 35 49.61 -17.96 41.45
CA ASP A 35 48.72 -18.94 42.08
C ASP A 35 48.18 -18.43 43.44
N GLU A 36 48.93 -17.54 44.11
CA GLU A 36 48.51 -16.82 45.32
C GLU A 36 47.76 -15.50 45.03
N ALA A 37 47.39 -15.21 43.76
CA ALA A 37 46.75 -13.97 43.32
C ALA A 37 47.52 -12.67 43.65
N LYS A 38 48.84 -12.75 43.84
CA LYS A 38 49.75 -11.62 44.11
C LYS A 38 50.29 -11.03 42.81
N TYR A 39 49.40 -10.54 41.96
CA TYR A 39 49.69 -10.15 40.57
C TYR A 39 50.75 -9.04 40.44
N GLU A 40 50.65 -7.98 41.24
CA GLU A 40 51.59 -6.83 41.20
C GLU A 40 53.04 -7.26 41.50
N ALA A 41 53.20 -8.25 42.39
CA ALA A 41 54.51 -8.79 42.73
C ALA A 41 55.04 -9.76 41.66
N ALA A 42 54.13 -10.45 40.94
CA ALA A 42 54.48 -11.36 39.86
C ALA A 42 54.89 -10.63 38.57
N LEU A 43 54.24 -9.51 38.24
CA LEU A 43 54.45 -8.77 37.00
C LEU A 43 55.91 -8.41 36.68
N PRO A 44 56.71 -7.78 37.58
CA PRO A 44 58.09 -7.44 37.26
C PRO A 44 58.98 -8.68 37.04
N LEU A 45 58.69 -9.79 37.75
CA LEU A 45 59.43 -11.04 37.59
C LEU A 45 59.14 -11.68 36.21
N LEU A 46 57.88 -11.65 35.78
CA LEU A 46 57.47 -12.14 34.46
C LEU A 46 58.04 -11.30 33.32
N ARG A 47 58.04 -9.96 33.46
CA ARG A 47 58.66 -9.04 32.48
C ARG A 47 60.17 -9.27 32.37
N SER A 48 60.84 -9.53 33.48
CA SER A 48 62.26 -9.90 33.50
C SER A 48 62.49 -11.23 32.78
N ALA A 49 61.65 -12.23 33.04
CA ALA A 49 61.74 -13.55 32.39
C ALA A 49 61.59 -13.50 30.86
N VAL A 50 60.83 -12.55 30.31
CA VAL A 50 60.71 -12.34 28.86
C VAL A 50 62.05 -11.97 28.19
N GLN A 51 62.93 -11.27 28.93
CA GLN A 51 64.21 -10.80 28.39
C GLN A 51 65.22 -11.94 28.21
N ASP A 52 65.21 -12.93 29.10
CA ASP A 52 66.08 -14.09 29.02
C ASP A 52 65.55 -15.11 27.99
N ARG A 53 66.38 -15.48 27.01
CA ARG A 53 66.01 -16.46 25.97
C ARG A 53 65.52 -17.79 26.55
N SER A 54 66.11 -18.24 27.65
CA SER A 54 65.80 -19.53 28.27
C SER A 54 64.49 -19.52 29.08
N ASP A 55 64.11 -18.35 29.61
CA ASP A 55 62.89 -18.17 30.41
C ASP A 55 61.74 -17.50 29.62
N ARG A 56 62.01 -16.99 28.41
CA ARG A 56 61.07 -16.19 27.61
C ARG A 56 59.69 -16.83 27.43
N VAL A 57 59.66 -18.14 27.18
CA VAL A 57 58.41 -18.90 27.03
C VAL A 57 57.59 -18.82 28.31
N PHE A 58 58.22 -19.04 29.46
CA PHE A 58 57.56 -18.97 30.76
C PHE A 58 57.14 -17.54 31.10
N GLY A 59 57.98 -16.55 30.80
CA GLY A 59 57.65 -15.13 31.00
C GLY A 59 56.38 -14.74 30.25
N HIS A 60 56.31 -15.03 28.94
CA HIS A 60 55.13 -14.75 28.14
C HIS A 60 53.91 -15.58 28.56
N TYR A 61 54.07 -16.88 28.85
CA TYR A 61 52.95 -17.70 29.34
C TYR A 61 52.39 -17.18 30.67
N GLY A 62 53.25 -16.79 31.61
CA GLY A 62 52.83 -16.21 32.88
C GLY A 62 52.17 -14.84 32.72
N LEU A 63 52.67 -13.98 31.82
CA LEU A 63 51.99 -12.72 31.48
C LEU A 63 50.60 -12.97 30.88
N ALA A 64 50.46 -13.98 30.01
CA ALA A 64 49.16 -14.36 29.46
C ALA A 64 48.18 -14.83 30.54
N ARG A 65 48.64 -15.58 31.54
CA ARG A 65 47.81 -15.95 32.72
C ARG A 65 47.43 -14.72 33.54
N LEU A 66 48.39 -13.85 33.84
CA LEU A 66 48.20 -12.65 34.64
C LEU A 66 47.16 -11.70 34.01
N PHE A 67 47.32 -11.37 32.72
CA PHE A 67 46.40 -10.47 32.02
C PHE A 67 45.00 -11.08 31.79
N ALA A 68 44.88 -12.41 31.83
CA ALA A 68 43.60 -13.11 31.73
C ALA A 68 42.94 -13.39 33.10
N SER A 69 43.53 -12.92 34.20
CA SER A 69 43.01 -13.11 35.55
C SER A 69 42.05 -11.96 35.89
N ALA A 70 40.75 -12.25 36.07
CA ALA A 70 39.72 -11.23 36.28
C ALA A 70 39.95 -10.37 37.54
N ASP A 71 40.60 -10.91 38.57
CA ASP A 71 40.92 -10.19 39.81
C ASP A 71 42.15 -9.27 39.69
N TYR A 72 42.85 -9.30 38.54
CA TYR A 72 43.98 -8.43 38.31
C TYR A 72 43.51 -7.04 37.83
N SER A 73 44.02 -6.00 38.47
CA SER A 73 43.72 -4.59 38.15
C SER A 73 43.96 -4.22 36.67
N GLY A 74 44.94 -4.88 36.03
CA GLY A 74 45.26 -4.72 34.62
C GLY A 74 44.71 -5.84 33.73
N TYR A 75 43.59 -6.48 34.12
CA TYR A 75 42.91 -7.48 33.31
C TYR A 75 42.66 -6.94 31.88
N GLN A 76 43.20 -7.63 30.89
CA GLN A 76 43.13 -7.21 29.49
C GLN A 76 43.37 -8.42 28.58
N LEU A 77 42.31 -8.91 27.96
CA LEU A 77 42.35 -10.13 27.16
C LEU A 77 43.22 -10.00 25.89
N ASP A 78 43.30 -8.81 25.29
CA ASP A 78 44.15 -8.59 24.11
C ASP A 78 45.63 -8.74 24.47
N SER A 79 46.04 -8.14 25.59
CA SER A 79 47.39 -8.29 26.15
C SER A 79 47.67 -9.73 26.54
N ALA A 80 46.68 -10.44 27.08
CA ALA A 80 46.81 -11.87 27.37
C ALA A 80 47.03 -12.68 26.09
N TYR A 81 46.27 -12.39 25.03
CA TYR A 81 46.35 -13.08 23.75
C TYR A 81 47.68 -12.82 23.02
N ALA A 82 48.13 -11.57 22.97
CA ALA A 82 49.43 -11.22 22.42
C ALA A 82 50.56 -11.97 23.14
N ASN A 83 50.49 -12.09 24.47
CA ASN A 83 51.50 -12.83 25.23
C ASN A 83 51.43 -14.35 25.01
N ILE A 84 50.23 -14.96 24.88
CA ILE A 84 50.18 -16.41 24.60
C ILE A 84 50.68 -16.72 23.19
N GLN A 85 50.41 -15.86 22.20
CA GLN A 85 50.99 -15.96 20.86
C GLN A 85 52.53 -15.81 20.90
N ALA A 86 53.04 -14.87 21.68
CA ALA A 86 54.48 -14.70 21.87
C ALA A 86 55.13 -15.93 22.53
N ALA A 87 54.47 -16.56 23.49
CA ALA A 87 54.93 -17.82 24.09
C ALA A 87 54.98 -18.96 23.06
N GLU A 88 53.95 -19.11 22.23
CA GLU A 88 53.91 -20.10 21.14
C GLU A 88 55.02 -19.84 20.11
N ALA A 89 55.23 -18.58 19.72
CA ALA A 89 56.29 -18.19 18.79
C ALA A 89 57.68 -18.46 19.38
N ALA A 90 57.89 -18.12 20.66
CA ALA A 90 59.13 -18.38 21.36
C ALA A 90 59.47 -19.87 21.40
N ILE A 91 58.48 -20.77 21.59
CA ILE A 91 58.70 -22.23 21.55
C ILE A 91 59.14 -22.70 20.16
N LYS A 92 58.57 -22.15 19.09
CA LYS A 92 58.85 -22.58 17.70
C LYS A 92 60.30 -22.37 17.31
N VAL A 93 60.95 -21.33 17.84
CA VAL A 93 62.36 -21.01 17.52
C VAL A 93 63.37 -21.78 18.38
N LEU A 94 62.93 -22.50 19.42
CA LEU A 94 63.81 -23.34 20.24
C LEU A 94 64.18 -24.63 19.52
N ASN A 95 65.42 -25.09 19.74
CA ASN A 95 65.87 -26.40 19.28
C ASN A 95 65.22 -27.54 20.11
N TYR A 96 65.35 -28.78 19.65
CA TYR A 96 64.73 -29.94 20.29
C TYR A 96 65.08 -30.09 21.78
N LYS A 97 66.35 -29.88 22.15
CA LYS A 97 66.83 -30.04 23.54
C LYS A 97 66.27 -28.94 24.45
N GLU A 98 66.28 -27.69 23.99
CA GLU A 98 65.71 -26.54 24.71
C GLU A 98 64.21 -26.73 24.91
N ARG A 99 63.49 -27.10 23.84
CA ARG A 99 62.05 -27.33 23.89
C ARG A 99 61.66 -28.45 24.86
N ASN A 100 62.39 -29.55 24.84
CA ASN A 100 62.17 -30.65 25.78
C ASN A 100 62.46 -30.26 27.24
N LYS A 101 63.35 -29.29 27.49
CA LYS A 101 63.54 -28.74 28.83
C LYS A 101 62.30 -27.97 29.27
N ILE A 102 61.77 -27.08 28.42
CA ILE A 102 60.53 -26.33 28.73
C ILE A 102 59.36 -27.27 29.01
N TYR A 103 59.17 -28.29 28.17
CA TYR A 103 58.03 -29.22 28.27
C TYR A 103 58.02 -30.11 29.51
N LYS A 104 59.09 -30.14 30.31
CA LYS A 104 59.07 -30.79 31.63
C LYS A 104 58.21 -30.03 32.63
N ASP A 105 58.18 -28.71 32.51
CA ASP A 105 57.56 -27.80 33.49
C ASP A 105 56.36 -27.03 32.92
N LEU A 106 56.29 -26.86 31.59
CA LEU A 106 55.17 -26.25 30.89
C LEU A 106 54.91 -26.98 29.58
N SER A 107 53.88 -27.81 29.55
CA SER A 107 53.49 -28.58 28.38
C SER A 107 52.85 -27.71 27.30
N ASN A 108 53.00 -28.13 26.04
CA ASN A 108 52.27 -27.52 24.93
C ASN A 108 50.74 -27.60 25.11
N SER A 109 50.23 -28.58 25.86
CA SER A 109 48.80 -28.67 26.18
C SER A 109 48.35 -27.53 27.08
N GLU A 110 49.14 -27.14 28.07
CA GLU A 110 48.82 -26.03 28.98
C GLU A 110 48.80 -24.68 28.26
N ILE A 111 49.72 -24.45 27.33
CA ILE A 111 49.75 -23.24 26.49
C ILE A 111 48.49 -23.18 25.62
N ARG A 112 48.12 -24.30 24.98
CA ARG A 112 46.89 -24.39 24.18
C ARG A 112 45.63 -24.21 25.03
N LYS A 113 45.59 -24.78 26.24
CA LYS A 113 44.48 -24.60 27.19
C LYS A 113 44.35 -23.12 27.58
N GLN A 114 45.46 -22.46 27.88
CA GLN A 114 45.44 -21.03 28.22
C GLN A 114 44.97 -20.18 27.05
N ARG A 115 45.44 -20.45 25.83
CA ARG A 115 44.94 -19.77 24.61
C ARG A 115 43.44 -19.97 24.44
N THR A 116 42.97 -21.21 24.60
CA THR A 116 41.55 -21.55 24.49
C THR A 116 40.71 -20.81 25.54
N TYR A 117 41.22 -20.72 26.77
CA TYR A 117 40.59 -19.95 27.85
C TYR A 117 40.49 -18.46 27.48
N ILE A 118 41.58 -17.83 27.03
CA ILE A 118 41.59 -16.41 26.62
C ILE A 118 40.58 -16.16 25.50
N LEU A 119 40.59 -16.99 24.45
CA LEU A 119 39.64 -16.87 23.33
C LEU A 119 38.19 -17.05 23.76
N LYS A 120 37.93 -18.01 24.65
CA LYS A 120 36.60 -18.24 25.21
C LYS A 120 36.12 -17.01 25.99
N MET A 121 36.95 -16.48 26.90
CA MET A 121 36.60 -15.29 27.68
C MET A 121 36.38 -14.05 26.80
N ALA A 122 37.18 -13.89 25.74
CA ALA A 122 37.04 -12.78 24.81
C ALA A 122 35.75 -12.87 23.99
N LEU A 123 35.38 -14.07 23.54
CA LEU A 123 34.10 -14.29 22.88
C LEU A 123 32.93 -14.09 23.84
N GLU A 124 32.99 -14.63 25.06
CA GLU A 124 31.96 -14.44 26.08
C GLU A 124 31.77 -12.96 26.42
N THR A 125 32.85 -12.17 26.46
CA THR A 125 32.77 -10.70 26.62
C THR A 125 32.01 -10.06 25.47
N ALA A 126 32.34 -10.42 24.22
CA ALA A 126 31.62 -9.91 23.05
C ALA A 126 30.14 -10.34 23.03
N GLU A 127 29.83 -11.56 23.45
CA GLU A 127 28.46 -12.08 23.57
C GLU A 127 27.66 -11.41 24.70
N GLN A 128 28.31 -11.05 25.80
CA GLN A 128 27.67 -10.32 26.91
C GLN A 128 27.37 -8.87 26.54
N GLU A 129 28.32 -8.18 25.89
CA GLU A 129 28.10 -6.83 25.38
C GLU A 129 27.08 -6.81 24.25
N ASN A 130 27.08 -7.84 23.41
CA ASN A 130 26.17 -8.03 22.28
C ASN A 130 26.02 -6.77 21.41
N THR A 131 27.15 -6.13 21.10
CA THR A 131 27.21 -4.97 20.20
C THR A 131 28.02 -5.29 18.95
N LEU A 132 27.76 -4.58 17.85
CA LEU A 132 28.56 -4.72 16.63
C LEU A 132 30.04 -4.43 16.89
N ALA A 133 30.33 -3.42 17.72
CA ALA A 133 31.68 -3.05 18.10
C ALA A 133 32.40 -4.17 18.86
N ALA A 134 31.72 -4.83 19.81
CA ALA A 134 32.32 -5.90 20.61
C ALA A 134 32.66 -7.13 19.77
N TYR A 135 31.74 -7.57 18.90
CA TYR A 135 32.04 -8.68 17.98
C TYR A 135 33.11 -8.31 16.95
N GLN A 136 33.08 -7.08 16.41
CA GLN A 136 34.10 -6.63 15.47
C GLN A 136 35.48 -6.56 16.15
N HIS A 137 35.53 -6.09 17.39
CA HIS A 137 36.75 -6.09 18.21
C HIS A 137 37.33 -7.50 18.33
N PHE A 138 36.49 -8.52 18.59
CA PHE A 138 36.94 -9.91 18.62
C PHE A 138 37.53 -10.37 17.28
N VAL A 139 36.83 -10.07 16.17
CA VAL A 139 37.28 -10.45 14.82
C VAL A 139 38.64 -9.83 14.50
N ASP A 140 38.84 -8.56 14.85
CA ASP A 140 40.04 -7.80 14.51
C ASP A 140 41.25 -8.17 15.39
N HIS A 141 41.04 -8.39 16.69
CA HIS A 141 42.13 -8.62 17.64
C HIS A 141 42.47 -10.10 17.83
N TYR A 142 41.61 -11.02 17.37
CA TYR A 142 41.79 -12.46 17.50
C TYR A 142 41.67 -13.20 16.16
N PRO A 143 42.38 -12.79 15.09
CA PRO A 143 42.21 -13.35 13.74
C PRO A 143 42.59 -14.84 13.67
N ASP A 144 43.54 -15.28 14.50
CA ASP A 144 43.97 -16.68 14.60
C ASP A 144 43.19 -17.48 15.66
N ALA A 145 41.99 -17.03 16.07
CA ALA A 145 41.17 -17.76 17.05
C ALA A 145 40.74 -19.16 16.55
N GLY A 146 40.89 -19.42 15.25
CA GLY A 146 40.42 -20.63 14.59
C GLY A 146 38.93 -20.53 14.26
N SER A 147 38.49 -21.33 13.27
CA SER A 147 37.15 -21.21 12.69
C SER A 147 36.02 -21.34 13.70
N ARG A 148 36.20 -22.09 14.80
CA ARG A 148 35.17 -22.25 15.83
C ARG A 148 34.79 -20.90 16.45
N TYR A 149 35.75 -20.19 17.07
CA TYR A 149 35.47 -18.94 17.78
C TYR A 149 35.21 -17.79 16.82
N LEU A 150 35.95 -17.73 15.71
CA LEU A 150 35.76 -16.69 14.71
C LEU A 150 34.37 -16.77 14.07
N ASN A 151 33.89 -17.97 13.69
CA ASN A 151 32.55 -18.11 13.11
C ASN A 151 31.46 -17.79 14.13
N GLN A 152 31.65 -18.06 15.42
CA GLN A 152 30.69 -17.67 16.46
C GLN A 152 30.59 -16.15 16.57
N ALA A 153 31.72 -15.43 16.66
CA ALA A 153 31.74 -13.97 16.68
C ALA A 153 31.13 -13.35 15.41
N LEU A 154 31.52 -13.85 14.24
CA LEU A 154 30.99 -13.40 12.95
C LEU A 154 29.48 -13.66 12.84
N THR A 155 28.99 -14.81 13.32
CA THR A 155 27.56 -15.14 13.33
C THR A 155 26.78 -14.19 14.24
N GLY A 156 27.28 -13.94 15.45
CA GLY A 156 26.68 -12.97 16.38
C GLY A 156 26.62 -11.56 15.78
N ARG A 157 27.73 -11.08 15.22
CA ARG A 157 27.82 -9.79 14.52
C ARG A 157 26.82 -9.70 13.37
N ASN A 158 26.83 -10.69 12.48
CA ASN A 158 26.01 -10.71 11.28
C ASN A 158 24.51 -10.79 11.63
N GLN A 159 24.15 -11.54 12.68
CA GLN A 159 22.77 -11.59 13.18
C GLN A 159 22.32 -10.23 13.70
N LEU A 160 23.16 -9.55 14.48
CA LEU A 160 22.85 -8.24 15.00
C LEU A 160 22.74 -7.22 13.87
N ALA A 161 23.70 -7.21 12.94
CA ALA A 161 23.70 -6.29 11.80
C ALA A 161 22.47 -6.47 10.91
N TYR A 162 22.10 -7.71 10.59
CA TYR A 162 20.89 -8.01 9.82
C TYR A 162 19.62 -7.58 10.56
N ARG A 163 19.54 -7.82 11.87
CA ARG A 163 18.41 -7.37 12.70
C ARG A 163 18.28 -5.85 12.70
N THR A 164 19.37 -5.12 12.91
CA THR A 164 19.39 -3.65 12.88
C THR A 164 18.91 -3.11 11.52
N ALA A 165 19.36 -3.72 10.42
CA ALA A 165 18.90 -3.35 9.09
C ALA A 165 17.39 -3.63 8.90
N ARG A 166 16.90 -4.77 9.42
CA ARG A 166 15.47 -5.13 9.40
C ARG A 166 14.59 -4.21 10.25
N GLU A 167 15.08 -3.74 11.39
CA GLU A 167 14.38 -2.80 12.27
C GLU A 167 14.34 -1.39 11.68
N THR A 168 15.40 -0.99 10.98
CA THR A 168 15.49 0.32 10.31
C THR A 168 14.69 0.33 9.00
N ASP A 169 14.73 -0.78 8.26
CA ASP A 169 13.97 -1.05 7.03
C ASP A 169 14.12 0.00 5.91
N THR A 170 15.30 0.61 5.78
CA THR A 170 15.64 1.56 4.72
C THR A 170 16.61 0.98 3.70
N GLU A 171 16.62 1.52 2.48
CA GLU A 171 17.59 1.19 1.44
C GLU A 171 19.03 1.31 1.97
N ALA A 172 19.36 2.46 2.57
CA ALA A 172 20.70 2.74 3.09
C ALA A 172 21.15 1.74 4.17
N ALA A 173 20.24 1.25 5.02
CA ALA A 173 20.57 0.28 6.05
C ALA A 173 20.95 -1.09 5.45
N TYR A 174 20.22 -1.57 4.45
CA TYR A 174 20.56 -2.82 3.77
C TYR A 174 21.81 -2.65 2.89
N ALA A 175 21.98 -1.50 2.24
CA ALA A 175 23.21 -1.18 1.50
C ALA A 175 24.44 -1.24 2.41
N ALA A 176 24.38 -0.57 3.58
CA ALA A 176 25.47 -0.56 4.56
C ALA A 176 25.77 -1.99 5.08
N LEU A 177 24.75 -2.78 5.40
CA LEU A 177 24.91 -4.18 5.80
C LEU A 177 25.65 -5.00 4.73
N LEU A 178 25.22 -4.91 3.47
CA LEU A 178 25.80 -5.67 2.37
C LEU A 178 27.23 -5.20 2.05
N THR A 179 27.50 -3.90 2.10
CA THR A 179 28.84 -3.36 1.88
C THR A 179 29.80 -3.73 3.01
N GLN A 180 29.37 -3.62 4.28
CA GLN A 180 30.25 -3.80 5.41
C GLN A 180 30.45 -5.27 5.80
N TYR A 181 29.42 -6.10 5.64
CA TYR A 181 29.40 -7.48 6.15
C TYR A 181 28.95 -8.53 5.11
N GLY A 182 28.75 -8.13 3.84
CA GLY A 182 28.15 -9.00 2.82
C GLY A 182 28.89 -10.30 2.57
N ASP A 183 30.22 -10.29 2.51
CA ASP A 183 31.02 -11.49 2.25
C ASP A 183 30.91 -12.52 3.39
N ASP A 184 31.07 -12.06 4.63
CA ASP A 184 30.93 -12.92 5.81
C ASP A 184 29.47 -13.41 5.97
N LEU A 185 28.50 -12.54 5.69
CA LEU A 185 27.09 -12.88 5.72
C LEU A 185 26.78 -13.96 4.67
N LYS A 186 27.30 -13.83 3.44
CA LYS A 186 27.14 -14.81 2.36
C LYS A 186 27.80 -16.15 2.69
N ALA A 187 28.98 -16.13 3.30
CA ALA A 187 29.75 -17.32 3.65
C ALA A 187 29.12 -18.11 4.81
N LEU A 188 28.60 -17.42 5.82
CA LEU A 188 28.11 -18.05 7.06
C LEU A 188 26.59 -18.18 7.13
N ASN A 189 25.84 -17.28 6.49
CA ASN A 189 24.38 -17.28 6.49
C ASN A 189 23.81 -16.76 5.16
N ARG A 190 23.86 -17.63 4.15
CA ARG A 190 23.42 -17.33 2.79
C ARG A 190 21.98 -16.81 2.72
N ALA A 191 21.08 -17.34 3.54
CA ALA A 191 19.68 -16.95 3.56
C ALA A 191 19.50 -15.47 3.96
N TRP A 192 20.24 -14.98 4.97
CA TRP A 192 20.18 -13.57 5.35
C TRP A 192 20.82 -12.66 4.30
N TYR A 193 21.88 -13.12 3.65
CA TYR A 193 22.49 -12.38 2.54
C TYR A 193 21.50 -12.19 1.38
N ASP A 194 20.87 -13.27 0.91
CA ASP A 194 19.91 -13.20 -0.20
C ASP A 194 18.68 -12.36 0.18
N ALA A 195 18.19 -12.50 1.43
CA ALA A 195 17.10 -11.67 1.94
C ALA A 195 17.48 -10.18 2.02
N ALA A 196 18.69 -9.85 2.47
CA ALA A 196 19.20 -8.48 2.51
C ALA A 196 19.35 -7.89 1.10
N GLN A 197 19.86 -8.66 0.13
CA GLN A 197 19.92 -8.22 -1.27
C GLN A 197 18.53 -7.92 -1.85
N LYS A 198 17.53 -8.76 -1.51
CA LYS A 198 16.14 -8.53 -1.90
C LYS A 198 15.57 -7.26 -1.31
N LEU A 199 15.71 -7.08 0.00
CA LEU A 199 15.16 -5.92 0.70
C LEU A 199 15.85 -4.63 0.27
N HIS A 200 17.16 -4.67 0.03
CA HIS A 200 17.91 -3.55 -0.53
C HIS A 200 17.31 -3.09 -1.87
N PHE A 201 17.11 -4.04 -2.79
CA PHE A 201 16.50 -3.77 -4.08
C PHE A 201 15.07 -3.22 -3.97
N GLU A 202 14.21 -3.90 -3.20
CA GLU A 202 12.81 -3.50 -3.02
C GLU A 202 12.70 -2.09 -2.43
N ARG A 203 13.52 -1.74 -1.45
CA ARG A 203 13.52 -0.40 -0.84
C ARG A 203 14.06 0.65 -1.79
N TYR A 204 15.10 0.35 -2.55
CA TYR A 204 15.64 1.25 -3.56
C TYR A 204 14.58 1.59 -4.62
N ILE A 205 13.92 0.58 -5.19
CA ILE A 205 12.88 0.78 -6.20
C ILE A 205 11.66 1.49 -5.62
N LYS A 206 11.24 1.16 -4.40
CA LYS A 206 10.14 1.86 -3.73
C LYS A 206 10.44 3.36 -3.55
N GLN A 207 11.68 3.71 -3.23
CA GLN A 207 12.10 5.09 -2.98
C GLN A 207 12.33 5.88 -4.27
N HIS A 208 12.94 5.27 -5.29
CA HIS A 208 13.42 5.96 -6.48
C HIS A 208 12.59 5.68 -7.75
N GLY A 209 11.65 4.74 -7.67
CA GLY A 209 10.87 4.26 -8.81
C GLY A 209 11.68 3.40 -9.77
N TRP A 210 11.00 2.70 -10.67
CA TRP A 210 11.61 1.75 -11.60
C TRP A 210 12.56 2.38 -12.62
N SER A 211 12.36 3.64 -12.98
CA SER A 211 13.28 4.36 -13.88
C SER A 211 14.71 4.44 -13.34
N SER A 212 14.89 4.24 -12.03
CA SER A 212 16.20 4.21 -11.37
C SER A 212 16.91 2.85 -11.42
N PHE A 213 16.26 1.80 -11.92
CA PHE A 213 16.84 0.46 -11.99
C PHE A 213 18.18 0.40 -12.73
N PRO A 214 18.37 1.04 -13.92
CA PRO A 214 19.65 0.97 -14.61
C PRO A 214 20.82 1.45 -13.75
N ALA A 215 20.61 2.51 -12.98
CA ALA A 215 21.61 3.00 -12.02
C ALA A 215 21.85 1.99 -10.89
N PHE A 216 20.79 1.34 -10.37
CA PHE A 216 20.93 0.25 -9.39
C PHE A 216 21.75 -0.92 -9.94
N ALA A 217 21.47 -1.36 -11.16
CA ALA A 217 22.17 -2.49 -11.77
C ALA A 217 23.63 -2.19 -12.09
N GLU A 218 23.94 -0.95 -12.47
CA GLU A 218 25.30 -0.48 -12.65
C GLU A 218 26.06 -0.45 -11.32
N GLN A 219 25.42 0.01 -10.25
CA GLN A 219 26.02 0.11 -8.92
C GLN A 219 26.13 -1.24 -8.20
N TYR A 220 25.19 -2.15 -8.42
CA TYR A 220 25.06 -3.43 -7.72
C TYR A 220 24.90 -4.61 -8.70
N PRO A 221 25.89 -4.87 -9.57
CA PRO A 221 25.80 -5.90 -10.62
C PRO A 221 25.63 -7.32 -10.06
N ASP A 222 26.03 -7.55 -8.81
CA ASP A 222 25.93 -8.84 -8.11
C ASP A 222 24.64 -9.03 -7.31
N ASN A 223 23.70 -8.09 -7.37
CA ASN A 223 22.41 -8.25 -6.71
C ASN A 223 21.60 -9.39 -7.38
N ILE A 224 20.94 -10.24 -6.59
CA ILE A 224 20.14 -11.35 -7.09
C ILE A 224 19.11 -10.95 -8.15
N TYR A 225 18.53 -9.74 -8.07
CA TYR A 225 17.58 -9.25 -9.07
C TYR A 225 18.25 -8.82 -10.37
N VAL A 226 19.46 -8.29 -10.29
CA VAL A 226 20.22 -7.87 -11.50
C VAL A 226 20.72 -9.09 -12.26
N ARG A 227 21.04 -10.18 -11.53
CA ARG A 227 21.53 -11.43 -12.10
C ARG A 227 20.44 -12.40 -12.53
N ASP A 228 19.18 -12.12 -12.21
CA ASP A 228 18.06 -13.00 -12.58
C ASP A 228 17.88 -13.02 -14.09
N SER A 229 17.75 -14.21 -14.68
CA SER A 229 17.63 -14.35 -16.14
C SER A 229 16.34 -13.74 -16.70
N LEU A 230 15.30 -13.60 -15.89
CA LEU A 230 14.03 -12.97 -16.29
C LEU A 230 14.08 -11.45 -16.22
N PHE A 231 15.20 -10.87 -15.78
CA PHE A 231 15.32 -9.43 -15.66
C PHE A 231 15.23 -8.75 -17.04
N ASP A 232 15.96 -9.25 -18.04
CA ASP A 232 15.92 -8.66 -19.39
C ASP A 232 14.51 -8.75 -20.00
N ASP A 233 13.81 -9.87 -19.79
CA ASP A 233 12.42 -10.04 -20.19
C ASP A 233 11.52 -8.99 -19.50
N PHE A 234 11.63 -8.86 -18.17
CA PHE A 234 10.86 -7.87 -17.40
C PHE A 234 11.15 -6.42 -17.85
N LYS A 235 12.42 -6.10 -18.12
CA LYS A 235 12.87 -4.78 -18.58
C LYS A 235 12.21 -4.38 -19.90
N THR A 236 12.01 -5.33 -20.83
CA THR A 236 11.36 -5.04 -22.12
C THR A 236 9.90 -4.60 -21.96
N LEU A 237 9.23 -5.01 -20.87
CA LEU A 237 7.83 -4.66 -20.60
C LEU A 237 7.63 -3.16 -20.35
N TRP A 238 8.66 -2.44 -19.87
CA TRP A 238 8.55 -1.01 -19.57
C TRP A 238 8.33 -0.16 -20.82
N ALA A 239 8.99 -0.48 -21.93
CA ALA A 239 8.73 0.19 -23.21
C ALA A 239 7.57 -0.46 -23.98
N GLY A 240 7.12 -1.64 -23.54
CA GLY A 240 6.11 -2.46 -24.18
C GLY A 240 4.66 -2.07 -23.85
N PRO A 241 3.70 -2.74 -24.52
CA PRO A 241 2.27 -2.59 -24.24
C PRO A 241 1.91 -3.10 -22.84
N VAL A 242 0.83 -2.57 -22.26
CA VAL A 242 0.34 -2.97 -20.92
C VAL A 242 0.02 -4.48 -20.83
N SER A 243 -0.40 -5.10 -21.92
CA SER A 243 -0.63 -6.56 -22.01
C SER A 243 0.61 -7.39 -21.76
N GLY A 244 1.81 -6.82 -21.98
CA GLY A 244 3.08 -7.49 -21.68
C GLY A 244 3.21 -7.86 -20.20
N PHE A 245 2.76 -6.99 -19.28
CA PHE A 245 2.77 -7.30 -17.85
C PHE A 245 1.84 -8.44 -17.49
N ALA A 246 0.61 -8.45 -18.03
CA ALA A 246 -0.32 -9.54 -17.81
C ALA A 246 0.22 -10.88 -18.35
N GLY A 247 0.85 -10.86 -19.53
CA GLY A 247 1.52 -12.02 -20.10
C GLY A 247 2.68 -12.52 -19.22
N TYR A 248 3.51 -11.61 -18.72
CA TYR A 248 4.61 -11.93 -17.81
C TYR A 248 4.12 -12.55 -16.50
N ILE A 249 3.09 -11.94 -15.87
CA ILE A 249 2.48 -12.43 -14.63
C ILE A 249 1.96 -13.86 -14.80
N SER A 250 1.31 -14.13 -15.93
CA SER A 250 0.77 -15.45 -16.28
C SER A 250 1.87 -16.47 -16.58
N ALA A 251 2.95 -16.06 -17.24
CA ALA A 251 4.04 -16.96 -17.64
C ALA A 251 4.98 -17.29 -16.48
N TYR A 252 5.19 -16.36 -15.55
CA TYR A 252 6.18 -16.47 -14.49
C TYR A 252 5.61 -16.07 -13.10
N PRO A 253 4.63 -16.81 -12.57
CA PRO A 253 3.96 -16.46 -11.31
C PRO A 253 4.88 -16.43 -10.09
N GLU A 254 5.98 -17.20 -10.12
CA GLU A 254 6.99 -17.27 -9.07
C GLU A 254 8.20 -16.35 -9.33
N ALA A 255 8.16 -15.53 -10.39
CA ALA A 255 9.27 -14.64 -10.70
C ALA A 255 9.48 -13.64 -9.55
N PRO A 256 10.74 -13.32 -9.20
CA PRO A 256 11.04 -12.28 -8.22
C PRO A 256 10.37 -10.92 -8.54
N PHE A 257 10.06 -10.70 -9.82
CA PHE A 257 9.46 -9.48 -10.34
C PHE A 257 7.92 -9.45 -10.33
N ILE A 258 7.25 -10.50 -9.86
CA ILE A 258 5.79 -10.66 -10.01
C ILE A 258 4.99 -9.53 -9.37
N GLY A 259 5.31 -9.18 -8.11
CA GLY A 259 4.62 -8.10 -7.39
C GLY A 259 4.76 -6.77 -8.13
N PHE A 260 5.93 -6.53 -8.72
CA PHE A 260 6.20 -5.31 -9.45
C PHE A 260 5.55 -5.26 -10.84
N ALA A 261 5.46 -6.41 -11.51
CA ALA A 261 4.69 -6.52 -12.74
C ALA A 261 3.21 -6.20 -12.47
N LEU A 262 2.69 -6.67 -11.33
CA LEU A 262 1.32 -6.42 -10.91
C LEU A 262 1.08 -4.95 -10.55
N ASP A 263 1.98 -4.33 -9.79
CA ASP A 263 1.96 -2.89 -9.49
C ASP A 263 1.96 -2.06 -10.79
N SER A 264 2.83 -2.42 -11.74
CA SER A 264 2.97 -1.72 -13.02
C SER A 264 1.71 -1.88 -13.88
N LEU A 265 1.12 -3.07 -13.89
CA LEU A 265 -0.16 -3.33 -14.56
C LEU A 265 -1.27 -2.47 -13.96
N GLY A 266 -1.43 -2.48 -12.63
CA GLY A 266 -2.45 -1.69 -11.93
C GLY A 266 -2.29 -0.19 -12.15
N SER A 267 -1.06 0.33 -12.04
CA SER A 267 -0.76 1.74 -12.28
C SER A 267 -1.11 2.18 -13.71
N ARG A 268 -0.73 1.38 -14.72
CA ARG A 268 -1.04 1.69 -16.12
C ARG A 268 -2.54 1.63 -16.41
N LEU A 269 -3.25 0.63 -15.89
CA LEU A 269 -4.70 0.50 -16.07
C LEU A 269 -5.48 1.61 -15.37
N SER A 270 -4.98 2.11 -14.24
CA SER A 270 -5.55 3.26 -13.54
C SER A 270 -5.41 4.56 -14.35
N ALA A 271 -4.27 4.75 -15.01
CA ALA A 271 -4.02 5.92 -15.86
C ALA A 271 -4.79 5.85 -17.19
N ARG A 272 -4.81 4.66 -17.81
CA ARG A 272 -5.48 4.40 -19.08
C ARG A 272 -6.06 2.99 -19.05
N SER A 273 -7.37 2.90 -18.96
CA SER A 273 -8.05 1.61 -18.90
C SER A 273 -7.92 0.85 -20.22
N ASP A 274 -7.71 -0.45 -20.08
CA ASP A 274 -7.90 -1.46 -21.11
C ASP A 274 -9.05 -2.34 -20.65
N THR A 275 -10.14 -2.41 -21.41
CA THR A 275 -11.39 -3.03 -20.93
C THR A 275 -11.22 -4.49 -20.50
N LEU A 276 -10.40 -5.26 -21.21
CA LEU A 276 -10.20 -6.67 -20.91
C LEU A 276 -9.29 -6.83 -19.69
N LEU A 277 -8.15 -6.13 -19.71
CA LEU A 277 -7.16 -6.25 -18.64
C LEU A 277 -7.66 -5.65 -17.32
N SER A 278 -8.37 -4.52 -17.35
CA SER A 278 -9.01 -3.94 -16.15
C SER A 278 -10.00 -4.92 -15.54
N ARG A 279 -10.85 -5.58 -16.34
CA ARG A 279 -11.78 -6.60 -15.83
C ARG A 279 -11.05 -7.76 -15.18
N MET A 280 -10.02 -8.30 -15.84
CA MET A 280 -9.21 -9.38 -15.27
C MET A 280 -8.56 -8.94 -13.96
N PHE A 281 -7.99 -7.73 -13.93
CA PHE A 281 -7.33 -7.18 -12.76
C PHE A 281 -8.29 -7.06 -11.57
N ILE A 282 -9.48 -6.49 -11.80
CA ILE A 282 -10.52 -6.31 -10.79
C ILE A 282 -10.97 -7.66 -10.21
N GLN A 283 -11.07 -8.70 -11.05
CA GLN A 283 -11.51 -10.03 -10.62
C GLN A 283 -10.44 -10.82 -9.87
N GLN A 284 -9.18 -10.70 -10.26
CA GLN A 284 -8.09 -11.53 -9.74
C GLN A 284 -7.36 -10.89 -8.55
N TYR A 285 -7.36 -9.56 -8.45
CA TYR A 285 -6.51 -8.82 -7.51
C TYR A 285 -7.32 -7.83 -6.67
N SER A 286 -8.42 -8.29 -6.07
CA SER A 286 -9.30 -7.46 -5.23
C SER A 286 -8.64 -6.88 -3.98
N GLU A 287 -7.56 -7.50 -3.51
CA GLU A 287 -6.77 -7.02 -2.35
C GLU A 287 -5.62 -6.08 -2.74
N HIS A 288 -5.39 -5.86 -4.04
CA HIS A 288 -4.27 -5.06 -4.50
C HIS A 288 -4.50 -3.56 -4.24
N PRO A 289 -3.48 -2.78 -3.81
CA PRO A 289 -3.65 -1.36 -3.48
C PRO A 289 -4.20 -0.50 -4.62
N ALA A 290 -3.85 -0.81 -5.87
CA ALA A 290 -4.35 -0.11 -7.07
C ALA A 290 -5.75 -0.57 -7.54
N TRP A 291 -6.37 -1.55 -6.89
CA TRP A 291 -7.66 -2.10 -7.30
C TRP A 291 -8.75 -1.03 -7.38
N PRO A 292 -8.91 -0.12 -6.40
CA PRO A 292 -9.93 0.91 -6.47
C PRO A 292 -9.77 1.80 -7.69
N GLU A 293 -8.56 2.28 -7.96
CA GLU A 293 -8.26 3.20 -9.05
C GLU A 293 -8.48 2.56 -10.42
N VAL A 294 -8.05 1.30 -10.60
CA VAL A 294 -8.32 0.53 -11.82
C VAL A 294 -9.82 0.37 -12.03
N TYR A 295 -10.56 0.04 -10.97
CA TYR A 295 -12.01 -0.12 -11.05
C TYR A 295 -12.70 1.21 -11.41
N GLY A 296 -12.33 2.30 -10.73
CA GLY A 296 -12.85 3.63 -11.02
C GLY A 296 -12.61 4.04 -12.47
N ARG A 297 -11.39 3.85 -12.99
CA ARG A 297 -11.05 4.16 -14.39
C ARG A 297 -11.82 3.29 -15.37
N TRP A 298 -11.98 1.99 -15.08
CA TRP A 298 -12.78 1.08 -15.90
C TRP A 298 -14.25 1.49 -15.93
N TYR A 299 -14.82 1.91 -14.80
CA TYR A 299 -16.18 2.45 -14.73
C TYR A 299 -16.36 3.68 -15.62
N GLU A 300 -15.43 4.65 -15.60
CA GLU A 300 -15.51 5.84 -16.46
C GLU A 300 -15.59 5.48 -17.94
N ASP A 301 -14.79 4.50 -18.38
CA ASP A 301 -14.82 4.02 -19.75
C ASP A 301 -16.15 3.32 -20.08
N GLN A 302 -16.66 2.45 -19.20
CA GLN A 302 -17.96 1.76 -19.40
C GLN A 302 -19.13 2.76 -19.43
N LYS A 303 -19.09 3.79 -18.59
CA LYS A 303 -20.13 4.82 -18.48
C LYS A 303 -20.39 5.53 -19.81
N THR A 304 -19.39 5.68 -20.67
CA THR A 304 -19.56 6.31 -22.00
C THR A 304 -20.57 5.58 -22.87
N ALA A 305 -20.75 4.26 -22.66
CA ALA A 305 -21.73 3.45 -23.38
C ALA A 305 -23.14 3.54 -22.78
N PHE A 306 -23.31 4.11 -21.58
CA PHE A 306 -24.60 4.17 -20.90
C PHE A 306 -25.56 5.08 -21.67
N ARG A 307 -26.69 4.49 -22.03
CA ARG A 307 -27.74 5.09 -22.84
C ARG A 307 -28.83 5.75 -22.00
N GLY A 308 -28.80 5.57 -20.68
CA GLY A 308 -29.72 6.16 -19.73
C GLY A 308 -29.61 5.50 -18.35
N ILE A 309 -30.48 5.92 -17.43
CA ILE A 309 -30.43 5.50 -16.02
C ILE A 309 -30.52 3.99 -15.83
N THR A 310 -31.25 3.27 -16.70
CA THR A 310 -31.42 1.81 -16.60
C THR A 310 -30.11 1.04 -16.78
N ASP A 311 -29.15 1.60 -17.53
CA ASP A 311 -27.84 0.95 -17.70
C ASP A 311 -27.00 1.09 -16.44
N LEU A 312 -27.05 2.26 -15.78
CA LEU A 312 -26.40 2.46 -14.48
C LEU A 312 -27.01 1.54 -13.41
N GLU A 313 -28.33 1.39 -13.35
CA GLU A 313 -28.97 0.47 -12.40
C GLU A 313 -28.53 -0.99 -12.63
N LYS A 314 -28.50 -1.45 -13.89
CA LYS A 314 -27.98 -2.78 -14.22
C LYS A 314 -26.51 -2.93 -13.84
N TYR A 315 -25.72 -1.86 -14.00
CA TYR A 315 -24.32 -1.84 -13.61
C TYR A 315 -24.18 -1.96 -12.08
N LYS A 316 -24.90 -1.14 -11.30
CA LYS A 316 -24.93 -1.19 -9.83
C LYS A 316 -25.22 -2.59 -9.31
N THR A 317 -26.23 -3.26 -9.87
CA THR A 317 -26.59 -4.64 -9.47
C THR A 317 -25.49 -5.66 -9.75
N LYS A 318 -24.72 -5.49 -10.84
CA LYS A 318 -23.64 -6.41 -11.21
C LYS A 318 -22.31 -6.12 -10.50
N HIS A 319 -22.15 -4.90 -10.01
CA HIS A 319 -20.90 -4.34 -9.48
C HIS A 319 -21.15 -3.70 -8.12
N SER A 320 -21.77 -4.45 -7.21
CA SER A 320 -22.10 -3.98 -5.86
C SER A 320 -20.87 -3.74 -4.98
N ASP A 321 -19.72 -4.29 -5.39
CA ASP A 321 -18.40 -4.13 -4.81
C ASP A 321 -17.66 -2.87 -5.29
N PHE A 322 -18.24 -2.08 -6.20
CA PHE A 322 -17.60 -0.88 -6.72
C PHE A 322 -17.18 0.09 -5.59
N PRO A 323 -15.92 0.52 -5.53
CA PRO A 323 -15.38 1.24 -4.37
C PRO A 323 -15.80 2.72 -4.27
N TYR A 324 -16.46 3.26 -5.30
CA TYR A 324 -16.80 4.70 -5.38
C TYR A 324 -18.31 4.92 -5.61
N PRO A 325 -19.19 4.52 -4.68
CA PRO A 325 -20.64 4.67 -4.83
C PRO A 325 -21.07 6.13 -5.10
N GLU A 326 -20.33 7.11 -4.59
CA GLU A 326 -20.58 8.54 -4.82
C GLU A 326 -20.51 8.94 -6.30
N ARG A 327 -19.71 8.25 -7.12
CA ARG A 327 -19.68 8.50 -8.57
C ARG A 327 -20.99 8.12 -9.24
N TRP A 328 -21.66 7.07 -8.75
CA TRP A 328 -22.97 6.71 -9.27
C TRP A 328 -24.00 7.79 -9.01
N GLU A 329 -23.94 8.45 -7.85
CA GLU A 329 -24.84 9.54 -7.49
C GLU A 329 -24.57 10.76 -8.38
N ALA A 330 -23.30 11.10 -8.58
CA ALA A 330 -22.91 12.20 -9.48
C ALA A 330 -23.37 11.98 -10.92
N ASP A 331 -23.34 10.74 -11.41
CA ASP A 331 -23.74 10.40 -12.78
C ASP A 331 -25.26 10.15 -12.93
N GLN A 332 -26.00 10.03 -11.83
CA GLN A 332 -27.41 9.65 -11.85
C GLN A 332 -28.26 10.69 -12.60
N ASP A 333 -28.12 11.97 -12.27
CA ASP A 333 -28.90 13.04 -12.89
C ASP A 333 -28.60 13.18 -14.39
N LEU A 334 -27.33 13.08 -14.78
CA LEU A 334 -26.92 13.10 -16.19
C LEU A 334 -27.57 11.95 -17.00
N LEU A 335 -27.68 10.77 -16.40
CA LEU A 335 -28.28 9.62 -17.07
C LEU A 335 -29.82 9.66 -17.03
N LEU A 336 -30.40 10.31 -16.02
CA LEU A 336 -31.83 10.65 -15.99
C LEU A 336 -32.17 11.67 -17.09
N ASP A 337 -31.33 12.68 -17.31
CA ASP A 337 -31.45 13.62 -18.44
C ASP A 337 -31.52 12.87 -19.78
N ARG A 338 -30.54 12.00 -20.05
CA ARG A 338 -30.53 11.19 -21.29
C ARG A 338 -31.75 10.29 -21.43
N SER A 339 -32.23 9.73 -20.31
CA SER A 339 -33.44 8.92 -20.30
C SER A 339 -34.68 9.77 -20.57
N PHE A 340 -34.74 10.98 -20.04
CA PHE A 340 -35.82 11.93 -20.28
C PHE A 340 -35.86 12.41 -21.74
N GLU A 341 -34.73 12.80 -22.32
CA GLU A 341 -34.64 13.17 -23.75
C GLU A 341 -35.21 12.07 -24.68
N LYS A 342 -34.96 10.80 -24.33
CA LYS A 342 -35.52 9.65 -25.07
C LYS A 342 -37.00 9.43 -24.84
N LEU A 343 -37.53 9.81 -23.68
CA LEU A 343 -38.97 9.83 -23.43
C LEU A 343 -39.64 10.90 -24.32
N GLU A 344 -39.00 12.05 -24.47
CA GLU A 344 -39.53 13.16 -25.29
C GLU A 344 -39.62 12.82 -26.78
N ALA A 345 -38.79 11.90 -27.28
CA ALA A 345 -38.76 11.41 -28.66
C ALA A 345 -39.95 10.48 -29.05
N GLY A 346 -41.14 10.70 -28.47
CA GLY A 346 -42.39 10.09 -28.91
C GLY A 346 -42.83 8.84 -28.13
N LYS A 347 -42.49 8.73 -26.84
CA LYS A 347 -42.96 7.63 -25.99
C LYS A 347 -44.42 7.81 -25.54
N PRO A 348 -45.15 6.71 -25.28
CA PRO A 348 -46.54 6.77 -24.83
C PRO A 348 -46.64 7.39 -23.43
N LEU A 349 -47.82 7.95 -23.11
CA LEU A 349 -48.12 8.60 -21.82
C LEU A 349 -47.70 7.77 -20.60
N GLY A 350 -47.93 6.45 -20.64
CA GLY A 350 -47.55 5.55 -19.54
C GLY A 350 -46.06 5.54 -19.23
N ALA A 351 -45.19 5.82 -20.20
CA ALA A 351 -43.73 5.86 -20.00
C ALA A 351 -43.30 7.06 -19.16
N PHE A 352 -43.94 8.22 -19.34
CA PHE A 352 -43.70 9.38 -18.48
C PHE A 352 -44.13 9.10 -17.04
N ARG A 353 -45.30 8.47 -16.87
CA ARG A 353 -45.80 8.14 -15.54
C ARG A 353 -44.84 7.22 -14.79
N LEU A 354 -44.41 6.14 -15.44
CA LEU A 354 -43.44 5.21 -14.86
C LEU A 354 -42.12 5.89 -14.51
N PHE A 355 -41.68 6.86 -15.30
CA PHE A 355 -40.47 7.62 -15.00
C PHE A 355 -40.64 8.50 -13.75
N ILE A 356 -41.77 9.20 -13.64
CA ILE A 356 -42.10 10.04 -12.49
C ILE A 356 -42.16 9.22 -11.20
N ASP A 357 -42.87 8.09 -11.25
CA ASP A 357 -43.02 7.21 -10.09
C ASP A 357 -41.69 6.64 -9.61
N LYS A 358 -40.81 6.31 -10.56
CA LYS A 358 -39.53 5.69 -10.26
C LYS A 358 -38.48 6.70 -9.79
N TYR A 359 -38.52 7.94 -10.28
CA TYR A 359 -37.52 8.97 -10.01
C TYR A 359 -38.13 10.28 -9.52
N PRO A 360 -38.88 10.28 -8.39
CA PRO A 360 -39.60 11.46 -7.91
C PRO A 360 -38.66 12.60 -7.46
N HIS A 361 -37.41 12.30 -7.15
CA HIS A 361 -36.39 13.26 -6.70
C HIS A 361 -35.48 13.75 -7.83
N TYR A 362 -35.77 13.39 -9.08
CA TYR A 362 -35.00 13.88 -10.22
C TYR A 362 -35.04 15.41 -10.28
N SER A 363 -33.88 16.07 -10.43
CA SER A 363 -33.75 17.53 -10.40
C SER A 363 -34.62 18.26 -11.43
N ARG A 364 -35.02 17.60 -12.53
CA ARG A 364 -35.93 18.14 -13.54
C ARG A 364 -37.30 17.46 -13.56
N ILE A 365 -37.73 16.86 -12.46
CA ILE A 365 -39.01 16.14 -12.38
C ILE A 365 -40.21 16.99 -12.83
N ASP A 366 -40.20 18.27 -12.50
CA ASP A 366 -41.19 19.26 -12.93
C ASP A 366 -41.28 19.39 -14.46
N SER A 367 -40.14 19.32 -15.16
CA SER A 367 -40.11 19.31 -16.63
C SER A 367 -40.74 18.04 -17.19
N VAL A 368 -40.52 16.90 -16.53
CA VAL A 368 -41.14 15.62 -16.92
C VAL A 368 -42.65 15.69 -16.73
N TRP A 369 -43.11 16.25 -15.61
CA TRP A 369 -44.53 16.50 -15.34
C TRP A 369 -45.17 17.37 -16.40
N MET A 370 -44.55 18.50 -16.75
CA MET A 370 -45.05 19.39 -17.80
C MET A 370 -45.11 18.71 -19.16
N ARG A 371 -44.10 17.91 -19.51
CA ARG A 371 -44.10 17.16 -20.77
C ARG A 371 -45.19 16.09 -20.79
N TYR A 372 -45.39 15.39 -19.67
CA TYR A 372 -46.47 14.42 -19.50
C TYR A 372 -47.83 15.07 -19.69
N TYR A 373 -48.07 16.16 -18.98
CA TYR A 373 -49.32 16.93 -19.05
C TYR A 373 -49.59 17.48 -20.46
N THR A 374 -48.61 18.12 -21.09
CA THR A 374 -48.78 18.68 -22.44
C THR A 374 -49.08 17.59 -23.46
N THR A 375 -48.43 16.43 -23.34
CA THR A 375 -48.70 15.27 -24.20
C THR A 375 -50.09 14.70 -23.93
N PHE A 376 -50.53 14.66 -22.67
CA PHE A 376 -51.89 14.24 -22.30
C PHE A 376 -52.93 15.16 -22.92
N LYS A 377 -52.76 16.48 -22.76
CA LYS A 377 -53.64 17.50 -23.32
C LYS A 377 -53.73 17.40 -24.85
N MET A 378 -52.61 17.13 -25.53
CA MET A 378 -52.60 16.94 -26.99
C MET A 378 -53.33 15.67 -27.43
N GLN A 379 -53.22 14.57 -26.68
CA GLN A 379 -53.86 13.29 -27.03
C GLN A 379 -55.33 13.24 -26.66
N LEU A 380 -55.73 13.93 -25.57
CA LEU A 380 -57.08 13.93 -25.01
C LEU A 380 -57.52 15.37 -24.74
N PRO A 381 -57.81 16.18 -25.79
CA PRO A 381 -58.25 17.55 -25.61
C PRO A 381 -59.63 17.62 -24.92
N GLY A 382 -59.93 18.76 -24.29
CA GLY A 382 -61.21 19.04 -23.66
C GLY A 382 -61.13 19.22 -22.14
N SER A 383 -61.98 20.10 -21.62
CA SER A 383 -62.02 20.49 -20.20
C SER A 383 -62.29 19.31 -19.26
N GLU A 384 -63.19 18.39 -19.63
CA GLU A 384 -63.50 17.19 -18.83
C GLU A 384 -62.29 16.26 -18.65
N ASN A 385 -61.46 16.12 -19.69
CA ASN A 385 -60.23 15.31 -19.63
C ASN A 385 -59.19 15.95 -18.70
N LEU A 386 -59.12 17.28 -18.67
CA LEU A 386 -58.23 18.00 -17.76
C LEU A 386 -58.67 17.87 -16.30
N GLU A 387 -59.97 17.90 -16.02
CA GLU A 387 -60.49 17.62 -14.66
C GLU A 387 -60.19 16.19 -14.22
N ARG A 388 -60.35 15.22 -15.14
CA ARG A 388 -59.96 13.84 -14.89
C ARG A 388 -58.46 13.71 -14.61
N PHE A 389 -57.62 14.44 -15.35
CA PHE A 389 -56.18 14.46 -15.11
C PHE A 389 -55.86 14.93 -13.70
N MET A 390 -56.42 16.05 -13.25
CA MET A 390 -56.24 16.57 -11.89
C MET A 390 -56.69 15.58 -10.81
N LYS A 391 -57.80 14.88 -11.05
CA LYS A 391 -58.32 13.88 -10.12
C LYS A 391 -57.40 12.67 -10.00
N VAL A 392 -56.79 12.24 -11.10
CA VAL A 392 -55.89 11.08 -11.14
C VAL A 392 -54.48 11.44 -10.69
N HIS A 393 -54.05 12.68 -10.91
CA HIS A 393 -52.71 13.19 -10.59
C HIS A 393 -52.77 14.41 -9.67
N PRO A 394 -53.26 14.25 -8.42
CA PRO A 394 -53.31 15.36 -7.45
C PRO A 394 -51.93 15.93 -7.08
N GLU A 395 -50.86 15.19 -7.34
CA GLU A 395 -49.47 15.57 -7.11
C GLU A 395 -48.85 16.42 -8.24
N PHE A 396 -49.60 16.71 -9.31
CA PHE A 396 -49.10 17.54 -10.40
C PHE A 396 -48.75 18.96 -9.89
N PRO A 397 -47.50 19.42 -10.08
CA PRO A 397 -47.00 20.62 -9.42
C PRO A 397 -47.53 21.95 -9.97
N PHE A 398 -48.31 21.93 -11.08
CA PHE A 398 -48.77 23.14 -11.77
C PHE A 398 -50.30 23.22 -11.92
N PRO A 399 -51.08 23.19 -10.83
CA PRO A 399 -52.55 23.21 -10.90
C PRO A 399 -53.11 24.43 -11.66
N ASP A 400 -52.44 25.57 -11.58
CA ASP A 400 -52.86 26.81 -12.25
C ASP A 400 -52.78 26.71 -13.78
N VAL A 401 -51.81 25.96 -14.31
CA VAL A 401 -51.69 25.72 -15.76
C VAL A 401 -52.90 24.94 -16.27
N ILE A 402 -53.36 23.96 -15.48
CA ILE A 402 -54.55 23.16 -15.83
C ILE A 402 -55.81 24.00 -15.75
N ALA A 403 -55.94 24.84 -14.73
CA ALA A 403 -57.07 25.77 -14.62
C ALA A 403 -57.14 26.71 -15.84
N ALA A 404 -56.01 27.31 -16.23
CA ALA A 404 -55.95 28.19 -17.40
C ALA A 404 -56.29 27.46 -18.72
N ASP A 405 -55.74 26.27 -18.94
CA ASP A 405 -56.05 25.46 -20.13
C ASP A 405 -57.52 25.01 -20.15
N ARG A 406 -58.10 24.66 -18.99
CA ARG A 406 -59.51 24.29 -18.86
C ARG A 406 -60.41 25.45 -19.25
N ASP A 407 -60.14 26.63 -18.70
CA ASP A 407 -60.91 27.83 -18.99
C ASP A 407 -60.79 28.22 -20.48
N ALA A 408 -59.62 28.01 -21.09
CA ALA A 408 -59.42 28.19 -22.54
C ALA A 408 -60.22 27.18 -23.39
N PHE A 409 -60.26 25.89 -23.00
CA PHE A 409 -61.09 24.89 -23.69
C PHE A 409 -62.59 25.20 -23.54
N GLN A 410 -63.03 25.65 -22.36
CA GLN A 410 -64.42 26.07 -22.16
C GLN A 410 -64.76 27.27 -23.04
N ALA A 411 -63.90 28.28 -23.10
CA ALA A 411 -64.10 29.45 -23.96
C ALA A 411 -64.17 29.08 -25.45
N GLU A 412 -63.30 28.19 -25.95
CA GLU A 412 -63.35 27.75 -27.35
C GLU A 412 -64.58 26.86 -27.63
N ALA A 413 -65.01 26.03 -26.67
CA ALA A 413 -66.24 25.25 -26.78
C ALA A 413 -67.49 26.16 -26.81
N GLU A 414 -67.55 27.16 -25.95
CA GLU A 414 -68.62 28.18 -25.95
C GLU A 414 -68.66 28.95 -27.26
N LYS A 415 -67.49 29.33 -27.80
CA LYS A 415 -67.35 30.00 -29.09
C LYS A 415 -67.81 29.13 -30.26
N ALA A 416 -67.45 27.85 -30.26
CA ALA A 416 -67.89 26.90 -31.28
C ALA A 416 -69.40 26.66 -31.21
N GLN A 417 -69.95 26.49 -30.00
CA GLN A 417 -71.39 26.38 -29.77
C GLN A 417 -72.11 27.64 -30.26
N TRP A 418 -71.60 28.83 -29.94
CA TRP A 418 -72.13 30.09 -30.44
C TRP A 418 -72.14 30.15 -31.97
N ALA A 419 -71.04 29.79 -32.63
CA ALA A 419 -70.95 29.76 -34.09
C ALA A 419 -71.96 28.79 -34.73
N ALA A 420 -72.24 27.65 -34.09
CA ALA A 420 -73.23 26.68 -34.54
C ALA A 420 -74.68 27.20 -34.34
N LEU A 421 -74.95 27.88 -33.22
CA LEU A 421 -76.21 28.59 -33.01
C LEU A 421 -76.44 29.65 -34.09
N GLN A 422 -75.39 30.38 -34.51
CA GLN A 422 -75.48 31.34 -35.61
C GLN A 422 -75.79 30.69 -36.96
N SER A 423 -75.27 29.49 -37.23
CA SER A 423 -75.41 28.80 -38.53
C SER A 423 -76.75 28.06 -38.72
N GLY A 424 -77.61 28.01 -37.69
CA GLY A 424 -78.98 27.54 -37.82
C GLY A 424 -79.43 26.47 -36.84
N GLU A 425 -78.67 26.15 -35.79
CA GLU A 425 -79.14 25.24 -34.72
C GLU A 425 -80.38 25.82 -34.00
N GLY A 426 -81.34 24.98 -33.61
CA GLY A 426 -82.71 25.40 -33.27
C GLY A 426 -82.85 26.35 -32.06
N THR A 427 -83.96 27.10 -32.03
CA THR A 427 -84.32 28.10 -30.99
C THR A 427 -84.23 27.57 -29.55
N ALA A 428 -84.49 26.26 -29.34
CA ALA A 428 -84.36 25.61 -28.04
C ALA A 428 -82.91 25.56 -27.52
N ASP A 429 -81.91 25.41 -28.41
CA ASP A 429 -80.50 25.33 -28.03
C ASP A 429 -79.94 26.73 -27.70
N LEU A 430 -80.42 27.79 -28.38
CA LEU A 430 -80.18 29.18 -27.99
C LEU A 430 -80.71 29.46 -26.57
N PHE A 431 -81.92 28.98 -26.26
CA PHE A 431 -82.49 29.13 -24.92
C PHE A 431 -81.66 28.39 -23.85
N ARG A 432 -81.18 27.19 -24.17
CA ARG A 432 -80.30 26.44 -23.27
C ARG A 432 -78.96 27.16 -23.06
N PHE A 433 -78.38 27.69 -24.13
CA PHE A 433 -77.13 28.45 -24.10
C PHE A 433 -77.22 29.70 -23.22
N THR A 434 -78.22 30.57 -23.44
CA THR A 434 -78.40 31.81 -22.66
C THR A 434 -78.67 31.54 -21.18
N LYS A 435 -79.30 30.40 -20.87
CA LYS A 435 -79.53 29.97 -19.48
C LYS A 435 -78.26 29.47 -18.80
N GLN A 436 -77.44 28.68 -19.50
CA GLN A 436 -76.23 28.03 -18.96
C GLN A 436 -75.02 28.98 -18.90
N ASN A 437 -74.86 29.84 -19.90
CA ASN A 437 -73.63 30.58 -20.14
C ASN A 437 -73.78 32.08 -19.83
N LYS A 438 -74.34 32.42 -18.67
CA LYS A 438 -74.63 33.83 -18.27
C LYS A 438 -73.41 34.75 -18.20
N LYS A 439 -72.23 34.17 -18.01
CA LYS A 439 -70.95 34.90 -17.95
C LYS A 439 -70.19 34.90 -19.28
N SER A 440 -70.72 34.21 -20.29
CA SER A 440 -70.07 34.11 -21.59
C SER A 440 -70.04 35.46 -22.29
N PRO A 441 -68.96 35.82 -22.99
CA PRO A 441 -68.94 37.02 -23.83
C PRO A 441 -69.98 36.97 -24.96
N TYR A 442 -70.48 35.77 -25.30
CA TYR A 442 -71.52 35.55 -26.31
C TYR A 442 -72.95 35.62 -25.75
N TRP A 443 -73.11 35.82 -24.44
CA TRP A 443 -74.43 35.79 -23.81
C TRP A 443 -75.40 36.83 -24.39
N GLN A 444 -74.99 38.10 -24.42
CA GLN A 444 -75.87 39.17 -24.94
C GLN A 444 -76.16 39.00 -26.44
N PRO A 445 -75.17 38.72 -27.32
CA PRO A 445 -75.45 38.35 -28.71
C PRO A 445 -76.43 37.18 -28.87
N ALA A 446 -76.35 36.17 -28.01
CA ALA A 446 -77.26 35.02 -28.04
C ALA A 446 -78.69 35.36 -27.58
N VAL A 447 -78.83 36.24 -26.58
CA VAL A 447 -80.15 36.76 -26.15
C VAL A 447 -80.80 37.55 -27.28
N ASP A 448 -80.04 38.40 -27.98
CA ASP A 448 -80.52 39.16 -29.13
C ASP A 448 -80.97 38.24 -30.27
N LEU A 449 -80.16 37.24 -30.65
CA LEU A 449 -80.48 36.28 -31.72
C LEU A 449 -81.70 35.41 -31.36
N LEU A 450 -81.84 35.03 -30.09
CA LEU A 450 -83.01 34.30 -29.60
C LEU A 450 -84.30 35.11 -29.74
N ALA A 451 -84.28 36.40 -29.40
CA ALA A 451 -85.43 37.28 -29.56
C ALA A 451 -85.86 37.38 -31.04
N GLU A 452 -84.89 37.58 -31.94
CA GLU A 452 -85.13 37.64 -33.39
C GLU A 452 -85.77 36.36 -33.93
N ARG A 453 -85.26 35.19 -33.53
CA ARG A 453 -85.81 33.91 -33.96
C ARG A 453 -87.20 33.64 -33.41
N LEU A 454 -87.45 33.94 -32.14
CA LEU A 454 -88.78 33.77 -31.56
C LEU A 454 -89.85 34.61 -32.26
N LEU A 455 -89.51 35.86 -32.63
CA LEU A 455 -90.37 36.74 -33.43
C LEU A 455 -90.64 36.15 -34.82
N THR A 456 -89.60 35.67 -35.49
CA THR A 456 -89.70 35.10 -36.84
C THR A 456 -90.49 33.80 -36.89
N GLU A 457 -90.32 32.93 -35.88
CA GLU A 457 -91.03 31.65 -35.76
C GLU A 457 -92.46 31.77 -35.21
N GLY A 458 -92.90 32.98 -34.83
CA GLY A 458 -94.26 33.24 -34.37
C GLY A 458 -94.63 32.61 -33.01
N GLN A 459 -93.64 32.30 -32.17
CA GLN A 459 -93.86 31.65 -30.86
C GLN A 459 -94.29 32.65 -29.76
N THR A 460 -95.47 33.25 -29.93
CA THR A 460 -96.00 34.35 -29.08
C THR A 460 -96.04 34.06 -27.57
N ASN A 461 -96.35 32.82 -27.17
CA ASN A 461 -96.36 32.44 -25.76
C ASN A 461 -94.95 32.41 -25.15
N THR A 462 -93.95 31.96 -25.91
CA THR A 462 -92.55 31.89 -25.49
C THR A 462 -91.92 33.29 -25.44
N ILE A 463 -92.31 34.17 -26.37
CA ILE A 463 -91.88 35.59 -26.41
C ILE A 463 -92.29 36.33 -25.14
N ASN A 464 -93.54 36.19 -24.68
CA ASN A 464 -94.00 36.89 -23.48
C ASN A 464 -93.21 36.48 -22.22
N GLY A 465 -92.84 35.20 -22.12
CA GLY A 465 -91.97 34.71 -21.05
C GLY A 465 -90.56 35.29 -21.14
N PHE A 466 -89.97 35.31 -22.34
CA PHE A 466 -88.65 35.90 -22.59
C PHE A 466 -88.61 37.41 -22.28
N LEU A 467 -89.62 38.18 -22.73
CA LEU A 467 -89.70 39.63 -22.50
C LEU A 467 -89.89 39.99 -21.02
N ARG A 468 -90.50 39.12 -20.22
CA ARG A 468 -90.59 39.32 -18.77
C ARG A 468 -89.20 39.27 -18.12
N ASP A 469 -88.37 38.34 -18.58
CA ASP A 469 -87.04 38.10 -18.01
C ASP A 469 -85.98 39.04 -18.65
N HIS A 470 -86.27 39.61 -19.82
CA HIS A 470 -85.40 40.54 -20.56
C HIS A 470 -86.17 41.77 -21.11
N PRO A 471 -86.67 42.65 -20.22
CA PRO A 471 -87.59 43.74 -20.58
C PRO A 471 -86.98 44.79 -21.53
N GLN A 472 -85.65 44.88 -21.61
CA GLN A 472 -84.95 45.75 -22.56
C GLN A 472 -85.27 45.43 -24.04
N HIS A 473 -85.71 44.20 -24.34
CA HIS A 473 -86.10 43.80 -25.69
C HIS A 473 -87.57 44.12 -26.03
N ALA A 474 -88.39 44.55 -25.07
CA ALA A 474 -89.82 44.82 -25.31
C ALA A 474 -90.10 46.03 -26.22
N LYS A 475 -89.08 46.82 -26.55
CA LYS A 475 -89.17 48.00 -27.43
C LYS A 475 -88.79 47.72 -28.90
N ARG A 476 -88.10 46.60 -29.15
CA ARG A 476 -87.83 46.10 -30.51
C ARG A 476 -89.01 45.26 -30.95
#